data_AF-A0A1I0Z7P1-F1
#
_entry.id   AF-A0A1I0Z7P1-F1
#
_cell.length_a   1.000
_cell.length_b   1.000
_cell.length_c   1.000
_cell.angle_alpha   90.00
_cell.angle_beta   90.00
_cell.angle_gamma   90.00
#
_symmetry.space_group_name_H-M   'P 1'
#
loop_
_entity.id
_entity.type
_entity.pdbx_description
1 polymer ?
#
loop_
_entity_poly.entity_id
_entity_poly.type
_entity_poly.pdbx_seq_one_letter_code
_entity_poly.pdbx_strand_id
1 'polypeptide(L)' 'MASSKDDLKARARQMLINGDEFEKIEKDTGLRQKDLKRIQKEISSHF' A
#
# COMPACT_ATOMS: atom_id res chain seq x y z
N MET A 1 2.92 7.47 19.55
CA MET A 1 3.74 6.73 18.57
C MET A 1 3.48 7.34 17.20
N ALA A 2 4.47 7.97 16.60
CA ALA A 2 4.33 8.54 15.26
C ALA A 2 4.35 7.40 14.25
N SER A 3 3.18 6.99 13.77
CA SER A 3 3.07 6.14 12.58
C SER A 3 3.52 7.00 11.40
N SER A 4 4.78 6.89 11.00
CA SER A 4 5.31 7.67 9.90
C SER A 4 4.58 7.27 8.62
N LYS A 5 4.26 8.23 7.74
CA LYS A 5 3.55 7.93 6.47
C LYS A 5 4.29 6.90 5.62
N ASP A 6 5.59 6.77 5.80
CA ASP A 6 6.43 5.78 5.15
C ASP A 6 6.18 4.35 5.64
N ASP A 7 5.86 4.15 6.93
CA ASP A 7 5.51 2.83 7.49
C ASP A 7 4.19 2.31 6.90
N LEU A 8 3.20 3.19 6.75
CA LEU A 8 1.90 2.86 6.13
C LEU A 8 2.08 2.46 4.66
N LYS A 9 2.94 3.17 3.92
CA LYS A 9 3.27 2.84 2.53
C LYS A 9 4.04 1.53 2.43
N ALA A 10 4.97 1.26 3.34
CA ALA A 10 5.73 0.01 3.37
C ALA A 10 4.80 -1.20 3.65
N ARG A 11 3.87 -1.06 4.59
CA ARG A 11 2.81 -2.05 4.83
C ARG A 11 1.94 -2.28 3.62
N ALA A 12 1.40 -1.20 3.02
CA ALA A 12 0.58 -1.31 1.82
C ALA A 12 1.33 -1.98 0.65
N ARG A 13 2.63 -1.70 0.48
CA ARG A 13 3.48 -2.40 -0.50
C ARG A 13 3.50 -3.90 -0.26
N GLN A 14 3.76 -4.35 0.97
CA GLN A 14 3.78 -5.78 1.29
C GLN A 14 2.42 -6.44 1.07
N MET A 15 1.33 -5.80 1.50
CA MET A 15 -0.02 -6.34 1.29
C MET A 15 -0.36 -6.46 -0.20
N LEU A 16 0.03 -5.48 -1.02
CA LEU A 16 -0.15 -5.55 -2.48
C LEU A 16 0.68 -6.67 -3.12
N ILE A 17 1.92 -6.90 -2.65
CA ILE A 17 2.77 -8.01 -3.13
C ILE A 17 2.15 -9.36 -2.74
N ASN A 18 1.55 -9.45 -1.55
CA ASN A 18 0.86 -10.65 -1.07
C ASN A 18 -0.48 -10.91 -1.80
N GLY A 19 -0.95 -9.98 -2.64
CA GLY A 19 -2.21 -10.09 -3.37
C GLY A 19 -3.44 -9.70 -2.56
N ASP A 20 -3.29 -8.96 -1.46
CA ASP A 20 -4.44 -8.42 -0.71
C ASP A 20 -5.23 -7.39 -1.53
N GLU A 21 -6.54 -7.34 -1.32
CA GLU A 21 -7.43 -6.38 -1.98
C GLU A 21 -7.26 -4.94 -1.48
N PHE A 22 -7.49 -3.98 -2.37
CA PHE A 22 -7.39 -2.55 -2.08
C PHE A 22 -8.25 -2.10 -0.90
N GLU A 23 -9.48 -2.61 -0.77
CA GLU A 23 -10.37 -2.25 0.36
C GLU A 23 -9.81 -2.67 1.71
N LYS A 24 -9.17 -3.84 1.78
CA LYS A 24 -8.54 -4.36 3.00
C LYS A 24 -7.34 -3.49 3.37
N ILE A 25 -6.52 -3.12 2.38
CA ILE A 25 -5.34 -2.30 2.56
C ILE A 25 -5.72 -0.87 2.98
N GLU A 26 -6.79 -0.31 2.39
CA GLU A 26 -7.31 1.01 2.75
C GLU A 26 -7.82 1.04 4.19
N LYS A 27 -8.50 -0.02 4.64
CA LYS A 27 -8.93 -0.15 6.04
C LYS A 27 -7.76 -0.26 7.02
N ASP A 28 -6.69 -0.98 6.66
CA ASP A 28 -5.54 -1.17 7.55
C ASP A 28 -4.60 0.04 7.59
N THR A 29 -4.36 0.65 6.42
CA THR A 29 -3.33 1.70 6.26
C THR A 29 -3.89 3.11 6.19
N GLY A 30 -5.20 3.27 5.98
CA GLY A 30 -5.85 4.57 5.76
C GLY A 30 -5.40 5.26 4.46
N LEU A 31 -4.67 4.57 3.58
CA LEU A 31 -4.23 5.10 2.29
C LEU A 31 -5.38 5.06 1.30
N ARG A 32 -5.50 6.14 0.52
CA ARG A 32 -6.51 6.23 -0.52
C ARG A 32 -6.20 5.25 -1.65
N GLN A 33 -7.24 4.77 -2.32
CA GLN A 33 -7.09 3.93 -3.51
C GLN A 33 -6.13 4.47 -4.57
N LYS A 34 -6.09 5.80 -4.78
CA LYS A 34 -5.14 6.43 -5.71
C LYS A 34 -3.68 6.16 -5.32
N ASP A 35 -3.37 6.22 -4.03
CA ASP A 35 -2.02 5.96 -3.52
C ASP A 35 -1.68 4.48 -3.63
N LEU A 36 -2.62 3.58 -3.33
CA LEU A 36 -2.45 2.14 -3.48
C LEU A 36 -2.19 1.73 -4.95
N LYS A 37 -2.94 2.31 -5.90
CA LYS A 37 -2.71 2.09 -7.34
C LYS A 37 -1.33 2.60 -7.79
N ARG A 38 -0.87 3.73 -7.24
CA ARG A 38 0.48 4.24 -7.52
C ARG A 38 1.55 3.28 -7.01
N ILE A 39 1.39 2.77 -5.79
CA ILE A 39 2.29 1.78 -5.20
C ILE A 39 2.31 0.49 -6.02
N GLN A 40 1.14 -0.02 -6.41
CA GLN A 40 1.04 -1.21 -7.26
C GLN A 40 1.78 -1.02 -8.59
N LYS A 41 1.62 0.15 -9.23
CA LYS A 41 2.32 0.48 -10.46
C LYS A 41 3.83 0.56 -10.26
N GLU A 42 4.30 1.10 -9.14
CA GLU A 42 5.73 1.12 -8.79
C GLU A 42 6.29 -0.30 -8.63
N ILE A 43 5.55 -1.20 -7.98
CA ILE A 43 5.91 -2.61 -7.82
C ILE A 43 6.00 -3.29 -9.20
N SER A 44 4.94 -3.18 -10.02
CA SER A 44 4.87 -3.77 -11.37
C SER A 44 5.84 -3.16 -12.39
N SER A 45 6.43 -1.99 -12.10
CA SER A 45 7.45 -1.38 -12.95
C SER A 45 8.87 -1.81 -12.59
N HIS A 46 9.08 -2.38 -11.40
CA HIS A 46 10.38 -2.86 -10.93
C HIS A 46 10.54 -4.38 -11.04
N PHE A 47 9.43 -5.10 -11.21
CA PHE A 47 9.37 -6.53 -11.53
C PHE A 47 8.99 -6.72 -12.99
#